data_AF-A0A133N737-F1
#
_entry.id   AF-A0A133N737-F1
#
_cell.length_a   1.000
_cell.length_b   1.000
_cell.length_c   1.000
_cell.angle_alpha   90.00
_cell.angle_beta   90.00
_cell.angle_gamma   90.00
#
_symmetry.space_group_name_H-M   'P 1'
#
loop_
_entity.id
_entity.type
_entity.pdbx_description
1 polymer ?
#
loop_
_entity_poly.entity_id
_entity_poly.type
_entity_poly.pdbx_seq_one_letter_code
_entity_poly.pdbx_strand_id
1 'polypeptide(L)'
;MTGCSPKESFDISKITPPESDNIKILGEWEVVSKLHDSDENNSSSISGAFHLGKGDIVNISKDGVVANDISIVNPSFKLKRMERDVFFKEIDNISIKDEIKDTIKSEYIDVNSIYDSNKTYLSIISINDSEAYLLLSDNIIKLKKVSDVVPKQAVKESEKAGIANKTKSENSISPEYYQKDVGILLGLKEPAHIEDDNLEEASYKTLWISVINNELQPVMVLNNSLLLPRINGFSNISLSSSLDDGKIENKLKVTSKKKDPNDKKEIKGEKNTAGIYEEITFVGNDYIGLESYSGSDNFRGTFNEYSIIPIDTMDTHKSMDIVNLFGKEQEGNYNKSENNAIQKYDIDGREYYSKNKYSNITLQRKNGNWHLEGILNEKNSLDYPKTFDININPVPILINYDTLAVPWSQVLSLGRDVRDVVTAPNGKIAITLAKDKLSIYKVIDGRIGERLGEININNDEKIVMAEWAVGDYVKYWDETVENVYGAKKINE
;
A
#
# COMPACT_ATOMS: atom_id res chain seq x y z
N MET A 1 -21.03 19.38 -50.56
CA MET A 1 -19.87 19.97 -49.88
C MET A 1 -19.95 19.57 -48.42
N THR A 2 -19.03 18.69 -48.06
CA THR A 2 -18.78 18.10 -46.75
C THR A 2 -18.09 19.12 -45.85
N GLY A 3 -18.51 19.21 -44.58
CA GLY A 3 -17.85 20.00 -43.54
C GLY A 3 -17.80 19.20 -42.24
N CYS A 4 -16.71 18.47 -42.02
CA CYS A 4 -16.34 17.90 -40.72
C CYS A 4 -15.09 18.64 -40.23
N SER A 5 -15.22 19.36 -39.12
CA SER A 5 -14.06 19.78 -38.33
C SER A 5 -13.50 18.58 -37.56
N PRO A 6 -12.17 18.41 -37.44
CA PRO A 6 -11.60 17.35 -36.62
C PRO A 6 -11.85 17.66 -35.15
N LYS A 7 -12.38 16.68 -34.40
CA LYS A 7 -12.39 16.71 -32.93
C LYS A 7 -10.94 16.64 -32.45
N GLU A 8 -10.51 17.63 -31.67
CA GLU A 8 -9.29 17.52 -30.88
C GLU A 8 -9.45 16.34 -29.90
N SER A 9 -8.67 15.29 -30.11
CA SER A 9 -8.50 14.21 -29.15
C SER A 9 -7.68 14.75 -27.97
N PHE A 10 -8.31 14.83 -26.79
CA PHE A 10 -7.60 15.09 -25.55
C PHE A 10 -6.65 13.93 -25.25
N ASP A 11 -5.37 14.18 -25.38
CA ASP A 11 -4.30 13.25 -25.06
C ASP A 11 -4.01 13.32 -23.54
N ILE A 12 -4.52 12.33 -22.81
CA ILE A 12 -4.43 12.21 -21.35
C ILE A 12 -2.96 12.04 -20.90
N SER A 13 -2.04 11.72 -21.82
CA SER A 13 -0.60 11.61 -21.56
C SER A 13 0.11 12.95 -21.32
N LYS A 14 -0.58 14.08 -21.49
CA LYS A 14 -0.01 15.44 -21.30
C LYS A 14 -0.47 16.15 -20.03
N ILE A 15 -1.19 15.48 -19.14
CA ILE A 15 -1.52 16.04 -17.82
C ILE A 15 -0.34 15.77 -16.90
N THR A 16 0.63 16.69 -16.87
CA THR A 16 1.65 16.72 -15.83
C THR A 16 1.03 17.24 -14.52
N PRO A 17 1.23 16.56 -13.38
CA PRO A 17 0.93 17.14 -12.07
C PRO A 17 1.60 18.51 -11.92
N PRO A 18 1.02 19.45 -11.15
CA PRO A 18 1.69 20.71 -10.86
C PRO A 18 3.06 20.42 -10.25
N GLU A 19 4.13 20.97 -10.85
CA GLU A 19 5.46 20.91 -10.26
C GLU A 19 5.43 21.64 -8.92
N SER A 20 5.75 20.92 -7.85
CA SER A 20 6.11 21.56 -6.59
C SER A 20 7.42 22.30 -6.83
N ASP A 21 7.34 23.61 -7.11
CA ASP A 21 8.50 24.46 -7.37
C ASP A 21 9.42 24.67 -6.16
N ASN A 22 9.19 23.97 -5.04
CA ASN A 22 9.91 24.19 -3.78
C ASN A 22 10.28 22.90 -3.04
N ILE A 23 10.88 21.93 -3.74
CA ILE A 23 11.48 20.74 -3.10
C ILE A 23 12.77 21.16 -2.38
N LYS A 24 12.70 21.32 -1.06
CA LYS A 24 13.83 21.81 -0.24
C LYS A 24 14.99 20.84 -0.08
N ILE A 25 14.75 19.55 -0.31
CA ILE A 25 15.75 18.49 -0.14
C ILE A 25 16.72 18.35 -1.31
N LEU A 26 16.53 19.12 -2.39
CA LEU A 26 17.46 19.11 -3.53
C LEU A 26 18.83 19.64 -3.09
N GLY A 27 19.89 19.03 -3.65
CA GLY A 27 21.27 19.40 -3.38
C GLY A 27 22.18 18.21 -3.12
N GLU A 28 23.42 18.53 -2.77
CA GLU A 28 24.45 17.60 -2.34
C GLU A 28 24.48 17.57 -0.81
N TRP A 29 24.43 16.37 -0.24
CA TRP A 29 24.40 16.15 1.20
C TRP A 29 25.55 15.23 1.61
N GLU A 30 26.27 15.59 2.66
CA GLU A 30 27.32 14.77 3.25
C GLU A 30 26.79 14.02 4.48
N VAL A 31 27.16 12.74 4.59
CA VAL A 31 26.89 11.93 5.77
C VAL A 31 27.81 12.36 6.91
N VAL A 32 27.23 12.98 7.94
CA VAL A 32 27.98 13.49 9.10
C VAL A 32 28.22 12.40 10.14
N SER A 33 27.22 11.56 10.37
CA SER A 33 27.26 10.49 11.36
C SER A 33 26.14 9.49 11.14
N LYS A 34 26.46 8.21 11.35
CA LYS A 34 25.46 7.15 11.54
C LYS A 34 25.11 7.15 13.03
N LEU A 35 23.84 7.38 13.32
CA LEU A 35 23.36 7.61 14.69
C LEU A 35 22.96 6.29 15.38
N HIS A 36 22.58 5.27 14.60
CA HIS A 36 22.27 3.95 15.11
C HIS A 36 22.80 2.86 14.16
N ASP A 37 23.40 1.81 14.72
CA ASP A 37 23.77 0.57 14.04
C ASP A 37 23.25 -0.59 14.90
N SER A 38 22.41 -1.46 14.35
CA SER A 38 21.85 -2.59 15.12
C SER A 38 22.88 -3.68 15.45
N ASP A 39 24.13 -3.53 14.99
CA ASP A 39 25.03 -4.66 14.71
C ASP A 39 26.33 -4.71 15.52
N GLU A 40 26.57 -3.86 16.52
CA GLU A 40 27.87 -3.91 17.23
C GLU A 40 28.07 -5.13 18.15
N ASN A 41 27.07 -5.99 18.38
CA ASN A 41 27.22 -7.15 19.29
C ASN A 41 26.87 -8.53 18.71
N ASN A 42 26.60 -8.69 17.42
CA ASN A 42 26.40 -10.01 16.81
C ASN A 42 27.14 -10.13 15.47
N SER A 43 28.28 -10.84 15.49
CA SER A 43 29.13 -11.14 14.34
C SER A 43 28.52 -12.11 13.30
N SER A 44 27.19 -12.08 13.13
CA SER A 44 26.46 -12.85 12.11
C SER A 44 25.34 -12.06 11.44
N SER A 45 25.31 -10.73 11.60
CA SER A 45 24.37 -9.86 10.89
C SER A 45 24.82 -9.66 9.42
N ILE A 46 23.97 -10.08 8.49
CA ILE A 46 24.13 -9.76 7.08
C ILE A 46 23.54 -8.35 6.87
N SER A 47 24.27 -7.32 7.29
CA SER A 47 24.04 -5.93 6.89
C SER A 47 24.77 -5.64 5.59
N GLY A 48 24.43 -6.37 4.53
CA GLY A 48 24.99 -6.17 3.18
C GLY A 48 24.23 -5.17 2.31
N ALA A 49 23.16 -4.54 2.83
CA ALA A 49 22.29 -3.68 2.05
C ALA A 49 22.42 -2.22 2.51
N PHE A 50 23.12 -1.41 1.71
CA PHE A 50 23.29 0.05 1.85
C PHE A 50 24.27 0.50 2.94
N HIS A 51 25.56 0.50 2.63
CA HIS A 51 26.59 1.14 3.46
C HIS A 51 26.73 2.61 3.07
N LEU A 52 26.24 3.51 3.92
CA LEU A 52 26.58 4.94 3.90
C LEU A 52 27.41 5.25 5.14
N GLY A 53 28.70 5.45 4.93
CA GLY A 53 29.69 5.83 5.93
C GLY A 53 29.81 7.34 6.09
N LYS A 54 30.46 7.77 7.16
CA LYS A 54 30.77 9.18 7.39
C LYS A 54 31.65 9.72 6.26
N GLY A 55 31.24 10.84 5.67
CA GLY A 55 31.89 11.51 4.55
C GLY A 55 31.32 11.12 3.18
N ASP A 56 30.41 10.15 3.11
CA ASP A 56 29.76 9.79 1.85
C ASP A 56 28.80 10.89 1.38
N ILE A 57 28.63 10.97 0.06
CA ILE A 57 27.84 12.02 -0.58
C ILE A 57 26.53 11.44 -1.13
N VAL A 58 25.43 12.08 -0.76
CA VAL A 58 24.07 11.83 -1.24
C VAL A 58 23.66 13.00 -2.13
N ASN A 59 23.54 12.74 -3.43
CA ASN A 59 23.12 13.70 -4.43
C ASN A 59 21.63 13.56 -4.71
N ILE A 60 20.84 14.63 -4.57
CA ILE A 60 19.40 14.62 -4.78
C ILE A 60 19.02 15.72 -5.77
N SER A 61 18.52 15.33 -6.94
CA SER A 61 18.07 16.22 -7.99
C SER A 61 16.67 15.82 -8.49
N LYS A 62 16.03 16.69 -9.29
CA LYS A 62 14.76 16.36 -9.97
C LYS A 62 14.92 15.18 -10.95
N ASP A 63 16.11 15.02 -11.51
CA ASP A 63 16.38 14.03 -12.57
C ASP A 63 16.95 12.71 -12.02
N GLY A 64 17.46 12.70 -10.78
CA GLY A 64 18.02 11.51 -10.17
C GLY A 64 18.51 11.68 -8.74
N VAL A 65 18.62 10.56 -8.04
CA VAL A 65 19.26 10.45 -6.71
C VAL A 65 20.41 9.46 -6.78
N VAL A 66 21.58 9.84 -6.27
CA VAL A 66 22.79 9.00 -6.27
C VAL A 66 23.45 9.03 -4.90
N ALA A 67 23.70 7.87 -4.31
CA ALA A 67 24.40 7.73 -3.04
C ALA A 67 25.05 6.33 -2.93
N ASN A 68 26.37 6.24 -3.10
CA ASN A 68 27.08 4.96 -3.21
C ASN A 68 26.38 3.98 -4.18
N ASP A 69 25.89 2.84 -3.70
CA ASP A 69 25.19 1.81 -4.47
C ASP A 69 23.72 2.17 -4.81
N ILE A 70 23.24 3.33 -4.36
CA ILE A 70 21.89 3.83 -4.66
C ILE A 70 21.96 4.70 -5.92
N SER A 71 21.22 4.31 -6.96
CA SER A 71 20.98 5.12 -8.15
C SER A 71 19.49 5.07 -8.51
N ILE A 72 18.84 6.23 -8.48
CA ILE A 72 17.43 6.43 -8.78
C ILE A 72 17.34 7.40 -9.96
N VAL A 73 16.58 7.02 -11.00
CA VAL A 73 16.39 7.84 -12.21
C VAL A 73 14.95 8.36 -12.23
N ASN A 74 14.76 9.64 -12.54
CA ASN A 74 13.45 10.32 -12.55
C ASN A 74 12.62 10.14 -11.27
N PRO A 75 13.17 10.49 -10.10
CA PRO A 75 12.47 10.32 -8.84
C PRO A 75 11.19 11.17 -8.76
N SER A 76 10.15 10.62 -8.14
CA SER A 76 8.99 11.38 -7.67
C SER A 76 9.13 11.70 -6.19
N PHE A 77 8.53 12.81 -5.74
CA PHE A 77 8.67 13.29 -4.36
C PHE A 77 7.30 13.50 -3.72
N LYS A 78 7.12 13.02 -2.48
CA LYS A 78 5.92 13.29 -1.65
C LYS A 78 6.37 13.96 -0.36
N LEU A 79 5.78 15.11 -0.05
CA LEU A 79 5.97 15.79 1.23
C LEU A 79 4.78 15.47 2.16
N LYS A 80 5.04 14.81 3.28
CA LYS A 80 4.09 14.64 4.39
C LYS A 80 4.51 15.60 5.50
N ARG A 81 3.66 16.59 5.79
CA ARG A 81 3.82 17.46 6.98
C ARG A 81 2.97 16.90 8.10
N MET A 82 3.57 16.69 9.27
CA MET A 82 2.88 16.14 10.44
C MET A 82 3.28 16.86 11.72
N GLU A 83 2.41 16.82 12.72
CA GLU A 83 2.71 17.34 14.05
C GLU A 83 3.85 16.53 14.68
N ARG A 84 4.76 17.22 15.38
CA ARG A 84 5.95 16.64 15.99
C ARG A 84 5.63 15.47 16.91
N ASP A 85 4.61 15.60 17.74
CA ASP A 85 4.24 14.55 18.68
C ASP A 85 3.63 13.32 17.99
N VAL A 86 3.00 13.50 16.82
CA VAL A 86 2.50 12.39 15.99
C VAL A 86 3.67 11.67 15.32
N PHE A 87 4.61 12.41 14.73
CA PHE A 87 5.83 11.84 14.16
C PHE A 87 6.63 11.01 15.16
N PHE A 88 6.84 11.54 16.36
CA PHE A 88 7.54 10.81 17.42
C PHE A 88 6.70 9.64 17.96
N LYS A 89 5.39 9.57 17.74
CA LYS A 89 4.64 8.34 18.00
C LYS A 89 4.88 7.30 16.90
N GLU A 90 5.02 7.74 15.64
CA GLU A 90 5.28 6.87 14.48
C GLU A 90 6.67 6.21 14.50
N ILE A 91 7.67 6.76 15.20
CA ILE A 91 9.02 6.17 15.28
C ILE A 91 9.15 5.31 16.53
N ASP A 92 9.26 3.99 16.46
CA ASP A 92 9.24 3.14 17.66
C ASP A 92 10.61 2.99 18.36
N ASN A 93 11.73 3.26 17.68
CA ASN A 93 13.06 3.14 18.26
C ASN A 93 13.34 4.29 19.25
N ILE A 94 13.38 3.96 20.54
CA ILE A 94 13.56 4.93 21.64
C ILE A 94 14.93 5.62 21.56
N SER A 95 15.99 4.90 21.19
CA SER A 95 17.33 5.49 21.03
C SER A 95 17.32 6.55 19.94
N ILE A 96 16.72 6.21 18.79
CA ILE A 96 16.50 7.15 17.69
C ILE A 96 15.66 8.35 18.14
N LYS A 97 14.55 8.09 18.87
CA LYS A 97 13.66 9.14 19.37
C LYS A 97 14.44 10.10 20.24
N ASP A 98 15.14 9.60 21.24
CA ASP A 98 15.90 10.41 22.20
C ASP A 98 17.01 11.22 21.51
N GLU A 99 17.63 10.64 20.48
CA GLU A 99 18.72 11.28 19.74
C GLU A 99 18.27 12.44 18.82
N ILE A 100 17.09 12.32 18.20
CA ILE A 100 16.58 13.36 17.29
C ILE A 100 15.56 14.30 17.95
N LYS A 101 14.95 13.92 19.08
CA LYS A 101 13.90 14.67 19.78
C LYS A 101 14.34 16.05 20.26
N ASP A 102 15.57 16.17 20.73
CA ASP A 102 16.11 17.46 21.19
C ASP A 102 16.62 18.33 20.03
N THR A 103 16.93 17.70 18.89
CA THR A 103 17.38 18.38 17.67
C THR A 103 16.20 18.96 16.89
N ILE A 104 15.09 18.21 16.78
CA ILE A 104 13.88 18.65 16.08
C ILE A 104 13.00 19.45 17.05
N LYS A 105 13.12 20.77 17.00
CA LYS A 105 12.37 21.72 17.87
C LYS A 105 11.11 22.29 17.23
N SER A 106 10.91 22.07 15.93
CA SER A 106 9.73 22.56 15.20
C SER A 106 8.46 21.83 15.64
N GLU A 107 7.34 22.56 15.75
CA GLU A 107 6.03 21.96 16.04
C GLU A 107 5.55 21.02 14.93
N TYR A 108 6.00 21.25 13.70
CA TYR A 108 5.68 20.43 12.53
C TYR A 108 6.94 19.90 11.87
N ILE A 109 6.86 18.67 11.38
CA ILE A 109 7.96 17.94 10.76
C ILE A 109 7.61 17.67 9.30
N ASP A 110 8.56 17.99 8.42
CA ASP A 110 8.48 17.73 6.98
C ASP A 110 9.21 16.43 6.65
N VAL A 111 8.45 15.40 6.28
CA VAL A 111 8.97 14.11 5.83
C VAL A 111 8.84 14.05 4.31
N ASN A 112 9.98 14.07 3.62
CA ASN A 112 10.06 13.97 2.17
C ASN A 112 10.38 12.52 1.78
N SER A 113 9.42 11.85 1.17
CA SER A 113 9.61 10.52 0.62
C SER A 113 10.00 10.62 -0.85
N ILE A 114 11.06 9.90 -1.23
CA ILE A 114 11.57 9.80 -2.60
C ILE A 114 11.13 8.47 -3.18
N TYR A 115 10.53 8.51 -4.35
CA TYR A 115 9.98 7.36 -5.06
C TYR A 115 10.63 7.22 -6.43
N ASP A 116 10.67 6.01 -6.97
CA ASP A 116 10.83 5.78 -8.41
C ASP A 116 9.90 4.66 -8.84
N SER A 117 9.20 4.87 -9.96
CA SER A 117 8.36 3.89 -10.65
C SER A 117 7.54 3.02 -9.68
N ASN A 118 6.93 3.68 -8.68
CA ASN A 118 6.05 3.14 -7.64
C ASN A 118 6.71 2.52 -6.37
N LYS A 119 8.02 2.65 -6.14
CA LYS A 119 8.68 2.25 -4.87
C LYS A 119 9.12 3.45 -4.05
N THR A 120 8.85 3.48 -2.73
CA THR A 120 9.52 4.40 -1.79
C THR A 120 10.94 3.90 -1.53
N TYR A 121 11.95 4.71 -1.85
CA TYR A 121 13.35 4.34 -1.65
C TYR A 121 13.97 4.97 -0.41
N LEU A 122 13.60 6.22 -0.12
CA LEU A 122 14.24 7.02 0.92
C LEU A 122 13.19 7.91 1.59
N SER A 123 13.27 8.07 2.90
CA SER A 123 12.53 9.10 3.63
C SER A 123 13.51 10.07 4.28
N ILE A 124 13.36 11.35 3.96
CA ILE A 124 14.22 12.43 4.46
C ILE A 124 13.39 13.33 5.37
N ILE A 125 13.79 13.40 6.62
CA ILE A 125 13.21 14.27 7.64
C ILE A 125 14.01 15.57 7.64
N SER A 126 13.41 16.66 7.16
CA SER A 126 14.07 17.95 7.13
C SER A 126 14.09 18.58 8.53
N ILE A 127 15.26 18.95 9.04
CA ILE A 127 15.41 19.68 10.30
C ILE A 127 15.41 21.18 10.00
N ASN A 128 16.24 21.58 9.03
CA ASN A 128 16.34 22.92 8.49
C ASN A 128 16.89 22.85 7.05
N ASP A 129 17.16 23.98 6.41
CA ASP A 129 17.64 24.02 5.02
C ASP A 129 19.07 23.40 4.84
N SER A 130 19.80 23.17 5.92
CA SER A 130 21.19 22.67 5.93
C SER A 130 21.41 21.32 6.63
N GLU A 131 20.41 20.80 7.34
CA GLU A 131 20.49 19.56 8.10
C GLU A 131 19.22 18.72 7.91
N ALA A 132 19.40 17.42 7.73
CA ALA A 132 18.32 16.47 7.58
C ALA A 132 18.71 15.10 8.17
N TYR A 133 17.71 14.27 8.43
CA TYR A 133 17.90 12.86 8.72
C TYR A 133 17.42 12.03 7.54
N LEU A 134 18.27 11.12 7.07
CA LEU A 134 17.89 10.08 6.15
C LEU A 134 17.50 8.83 6.95
N LEU A 135 16.27 8.37 6.75
CA LEU A 135 15.75 7.14 7.33
C LEU A 135 15.88 6.00 6.31
N LEU A 136 16.68 5.00 6.67
CA LEU A 136 16.92 3.78 5.89
C LEU A 136 16.62 2.57 6.77
N SER A 137 15.42 1.99 6.61
CA SER A 137 14.94 0.90 7.47
C SER A 137 15.01 1.28 8.96
N ASP A 138 15.97 0.73 9.73
CA ASP A 138 16.20 1.01 11.16
C ASP A 138 17.40 1.93 11.44
N ASN A 139 18.07 2.44 10.40
CA ASN A 139 19.22 3.34 10.53
C ASN A 139 18.78 4.78 10.31
N ILE A 140 19.23 5.67 11.21
CA ILE A 140 19.18 7.11 10.99
C ILE A 140 20.56 7.62 10.68
N ILE A 141 20.65 8.32 9.56
CA ILE A 141 21.88 8.93 9.08
C ILE A 141 21.69 10.44 9.11
N LYS A 142 22.57 11.13 9.85
CA LYS A 142 22.57 12.59 9.87
C LYS A 142 23.24 13.10 8.60
N LEU A 143 22.50 13.91 7.85
CA LEU A 143 22.97 14.57 6.64
C LEU A 143 23.19 16.07 6.89
N LYS A 144 24.23 16.62 6.26
CA LYS A 144 24.46 18.06 6.18
C LYS A 144 24.57 18.48 4.73
N LYS A 145 23.84 19.53 4.35
CA LYS A 145 23.90 20.04 2.98
C LYS A 145 25.26 20.68 2.74
N VAL A 146 25.90 20.26 1.65
CA VAL A 146 27.19 20.78 1.16
C VAL A 146 26.97 21.79 0.05
N SER A 147 25.95 21.57 -0.79
CA SER A 147 25.64 22.43 -1.94
C SER A 147 24.15 22.35 -2.29
N ASP A 148 23.56 23.45 -2.74
CA ASP A 148 22.21 23.46 -3.35
C ASP A 148 22.23 22.94 -4.81
N VAL A 149 23.42 22.81 -5.39
CA VAL A 149 23.63 22.38 -6.79
C VAL A 149 24.30 21.02 -6.80
N VAL A 150 23.68 20.06 -7.50
CA VAL A 150 24.25 18.73 -7.73
C VAL A 150 25.28 18.81 -8.87
N PRO A 151 26.51 18.30 -8.70
CA PRO A 151 27.54 18.31 -9.74
C PRO A 151 27.10 17.57 -11.01
N LYS A 152 27.41 18.13 -12.19
CA LYS A 152 27.09 17.53 -13.51
C LYS A 152 27.65 16.12 -13.74
N GLN A 153 28.67 15.70 -12.97
CA GLN A 153 29.23 14.35 -13.05
C GLN A 153 28.34 13.30 -12.36
N ALA A 154 27.71 13.63 -11.22
CA ALA A 154 26.76 12.76 -10.54
C ALA A 154 25.49 12.53 -11.39
N VAL A 155 25.04 13.57 -12.10
CA VAL A 155 23.93 13.48 -13.09
C VAL A 155 24.30 12.54 -14.26
N LYS A 156 25.58 12.49 -14.65
CA LYS A 156 26.03 11.58 -15.72
C LYS A 156 26.18 10.14 -15.25
N GLU A 157 26.33 9.88 -13.95
CA GLU A 157 26.37 8.52 -13.41
C GLU A 157 24.97 7.90 -13.35
N SER A 158 23.94 8.68 -13.00
CA SER A 158 22.54 8.26 -13.14
C SER A 158 22.15 8.05 -14.61
N GLU A 159 22.66 8.88 -15.53
CA GLU A 159 22.48 8.68 -16.97
C GLU A 159 23.26 7.46 -17.50
N LYS A 160 24.51 7.23 -17.08
CA LYS A 160 25.34 6.09 -17.55
C LYS A 160 24.81 4.74 -17.11
N ALA A 161 24.21 4.64 -15.93
CA ALA A 161 23.46 3.45 -15.52
C ALA A 161 22.23 3.18 -16.43
N GLY A 162 21.77 4.20 -17.17
CA GLY A 162 20.66 4.13 -18.13
C GLY A 162 21.05 4.15 -19.62
N ILE A 163 22.34 4.23 -19.99
CA ILE A 163 22.79 4.25 -21.40
C ILE A 163 23.17 2.83 -21.86
N ALA A 164 22.14 1.98 -21.94
CA ALA A 164 22.07 0.94 -22.95
C ALA A 164 20.70 1.08 -23.64
N ASN A 165 20.68 1.90 -24.69
CA ASN A 165 19.58 2.10 -25.65
C ASN A 165 18.22 2.56 -25.09
N LYS A 166 18.03 3.88 -24.96
CA LYS A 166 16.68 4.48 -24.96
C LYS A 166 16.48 5.37 -26.19
N THR A 167 16.08 4.74 -27.30
CA THR A 167 15.00 5.33 -28.12
C THR A 167 13.77 5.32 -27.22
N LYS A 168 12.97 6.40 -27.20
CA LYS A 168 11.75 6.56 -26.40
C LYS A 168 11.01 5.23 -26.22
N SER A 169 11.19 4.55 -25.09
CA SER A 169 10.55 3.28 -24.80
C SER A 169 9.84 3.39 -23.46
N GLU A 170 8.62 2.88 -23.48
CA GLU A 170 7.72 2.65 -22.36
C GLU A 170 8.44 2.04 -21.15
N ASN A 171 7.84 2.23 -19.96
CA ASN A 171 8.20 1.69 -18.65
C ASN A 171 8.78 0.26 -18.73
N SER A 172 10.10 0.14 -18.90
CA SER A 172 10.80 -1.14 -19.04
C SER A 172 11.53 -1.44 -17.74
N ILE A 173 11.15 -2.56 -17.12
CA ILE A 173 11.77 -3.09 -15.91
C ILE A 173 13.23 -3.45 -16.24
N SER A 174 14.19 -2.99 -15.43
CA SER A 174 15.59 -3.30 -15.68
C SER A 174 15.88 -4.79 -15.41
N PRO A 175 16.81 -5.42 -16.18
CA PRO A 175 17.17 -6.82 -15.95
C PRO A 175 17.65 -7.09 -14.52
N GLU A 176 18.42 -6.17 -13.93
CA GLU A 176 18.91 -6.28 -12.55
C GLU A 176 17.77 -6.25 -11.53
N TYR A 177 16.78 -5.37 -11.71
CA TYR A 177 15.62 -5.28 -10.82
C TYR A 177 14.73 -6.52 -10.94
N TYR A 178 14.55 -7.01 -12.16
CA TYR A 178 13.86 -8.27 -12.43
C TYR A 178 14.52 -9.44 -11.72
N GLN A 179 15.86 -9.50 -11.63
CA GLN A 179 16.54 -10.62 -10.96
C GLN A 179 16.40 -10.62 -9.43
N LYS A 180 16.01 -9.51 -8.79
CA LYS A 180 15.88 -9.47 -7.33
C LYS A 180 14.82 -10.44 -6.83
N ASP A 181 15.06 -11.04 -5.66
CA ASP A 181 14.07 -11.84 -4.97
C ASP A 181 12.79 -11.04 -4.74
N VAL A 182 11.66 -11.73 -4.69
CA VAL A 182 10.36 -11.09 -4.45
C VAL A 182 9.57 -11.89 -3.44
N GLY A 183 8.80 -11.21 -2.60
CA GLY A 183 7.80 -11.83 -1.75
C GLY A 183 6.58 -10.94 -1.60
N ILE A 184 5.46 -11.55 -1.22
CA ILE A 184 4.20 -10.86 -0.98
C ILE A 184 3.54 -11.37 0.30
N LEU A 185 3.06 -10.42 1.10
CA LEU A 185 2.02 -10.66 2.10
C LEU A 185 0.66 -10.42 1.44
N LEU A 186 0.03 -11.52 1.06
CA LEU A 186 -1.27 -11.54 0.38
C LEU A 186 -2.37 -11.79 1.42
N GLY A 187 -3.15 -10.77 1.72
CA GLY A 187 -4.30 -10.88 2.60
C GLY A 187 -5.53 -11.32 1.84
N LEU A 188 -6.19 -12.35 2.37
CA LEU A 188 -7.40 -12.94 1.82
C LEU A 188 -8.54 -12.80 2.83
N LYS A 189 -9.73 -12.49 2.32
CA LYS A 189 -11.00 -12.48 3.03
C LYS A 189 -11.89 -13.59 2.49
N GLU A 190 -12.34 -14.50 3.34
CA GLU A 190 -13.55 -15.28 3.08
C GLU A 190 -14.74 -14.43 3.52
N PRO A 191 -15.62 -13.99 2.59
CA PRO A 191 -16.78 -13.16 2.95
C PRO A 191 -17.74 -13.92 3.87
N ALA A 192 -18.61 -13.20 4.59
CA ALA A 192 -19.67 -13.89 5.32
C ALA A 192 -20.64 -14.62 4.39
N HIS A 193 -21.14 -15.74 4.91
CA HIS A 193 -22.16 -16.56 4.28
C HIS A 193 -23.39 -16.66 5.19
N ILE A 194 -24.58 -16.67 4.59
CA ILE A 194 -25.83 -16.84 5.32
C ILE A 194 -26.46 -18.15 4.85
N GLU A 195 -26.56 -19.12 5.75
CA GLU A 195 -27.22 -20.40 5.52
C GLU A 195 -28.28 -20.63 6.62
N ASP A 196 -29.52 -20.91 6.21
CA ASP A 196 -30.65 -21.18 7.12
C ASP A 196 -30.79 -20.15 8.27
N ASP A 197 -30.71 -18.85 7.93
CA ASP A 197 -30.75 -17.69 8.85
C ASP A 197 -29.57 -17.61 9.85
N ASN A 198 -28.55 -18.46 9.72
CA ASN A 198 -27.30 -18.36 10.46
C ASN A 198 -26.25 -17.60 9.65
N LEU A 199 -25.62 -16.63 10.29
CA LEU A 199 -24.50 -15.87 9.73
C LEU A 199 -23.20 -16.60 10.08
N GLU A 200 -22.52 -17.14 9.08
CA GLU A 200 -21.11 -17.47 9.14
C GLU A 200 -20.31 -16.19 8.85
N GLU A 201 -19.57 -15.71 9.85
CA GLU A 201 -18.84 -14.44 9.78
C GLU A 201 -17.65 -14.51 8.83
N ALA A 202 -17.25 -13.35 8.30
CA ALA A 202 -16.07 -13.27 7.45
C ALA A 202 -14.79 -13.67 8.19
N SER A 203 -13.94 -14.41 7.50
CA SER A 203 -12.65 -14.86 8.01
C SER A 203 -11.50 -14.25 7.21
N TYR A 204 -10.34 -14.09 7.84
CA TYR A 204 -9.18 -13.43 7.25
C TYR A 204 -7.92 -14.27 7.42
N LYS A 205 -7.07 -14.31 6.41
CA LYS A 205 -5.75 -14.93 6.50
C LYS A 205 -4.72 -14.16 5.69
N THR A 206 -3.46 -14.29 6.07
CA THR A 206 -2.33 -13.80 5.28
C THR A 206 -1.51 -14.96 4.76
N LEU A 207 -1.23 -14.95 3.47
CA LEU A 207 -0.24 -15.82 2.85
C LEU A 207 1.06 -15.05 2.66
N TRP A 208 2.17 -15.63 3.07
CA TRP A 208 3.49 -15.22 2.65
C TRP A 208 3.97 -16.13 1.52
N ILE A 209 4.16 -15.53 0.35
CA ILE A 209 4.59 -16.22 -0.86
C ILE A 209 5.87 -15.54 -1.32
N SER A 210 6.97 -16.28 -1.41
CA SER A 210 8.26 -15.74 -1.83
C SER A 210 8.90 -16.56 -2.96
N VAL A 211 9.59 -15.87 -3.85
CA VAL A 211 10.41 -16.44 -4.92
C VAL A 211 11.84 -15.93 -4.72
N ILE A 212 12.69 -16.84 -4.26
CA ILE A 212 14.09 -16.60 -3.94
C ILE A 212 14.92 -17.38 -4.94
N ASN A 213 15.94 -16.75 -5.54
CA ASN A 213 16.77 -17.36 -6.59
C ASN A 213 15.95 -17.97 -7.74
N ASN A 214 14.83 -17.33 -8.09
CA ASN A 214 13.87 -17.76 -9.13
C ASN A 214 13.10 -19.07 -8.83
N GLU A 215 13.11 -19.51 -7.57
CA GLU A 215 12.38 -20.69 -7.11
C GLU A 215 11.32 -20.31 -6.06
N LEU A 216 10.12 -20.86 -6.20
CA LEU A 216 9.03 -20.69 -5.24
C LEU A 216 9.41 -21.39 -3.93
N GLN A 217 9.37 -20.63 -2.84
CA GLN A 217 9.64 -21.15 -1.50
C GLN A 217 8.36 -21.71 -0.87
N PRO A 218 8.46 -22.52 0.20
CA PRO A 218 7.30 -23.01 0.94
C PRO A 218 6.39 -21.85 1.39
N VAL A 219 5.12 -21.93 1.01
CA VAL A 219 4.14 -20.89 1.36
C VAL A 219 3.83 -20.95 2.84
N MET A 220 3.84 -19.81 3.51
CA MET A 220 3.46 -19.70 4.92
C MET A 220 2.10 -19.05 5.08
N VAL A 221 1.32 -19.49 6.06
CA VAL A 221 -0.02 -18.98 6.36
C VAL A 221 -0.14 -18.51 7.80
N LEU A 222 -0.80 -17.36 7.96
CA LEU A 222 -1.30 -16.82 9.23
C LEU A 222 -2.81 -16.76 9.15
N ASN A 223 -3.49 -17.54 9.99
CA ASN A 223 -4.95 -17.55 10.06
C ASN A 223 -5.45 -16.48 11.04
N ASN A 224 -6.67 -16.01 10.78
CA ASN A 224 -7.43 -15.05 11.59
C ASN A 224 -6.76 -13.67 11.70
N SER A 225 -5.91 -13.30 10.74
CA SER A 225 -5.31 -11.98 10.69
C SER A 225 -4.76 -11.56 9.33
N LEU A 226 -4.69 -10.24 9.15
CA LEU A 226 -3.99 -9.56 8.08
C LEU A 226 -2.68 -8.98 8.62
N LEU A 227 -1.54 -9.47 8.13
CA LEU A 227 -0.22 -9.03 8.55
C LEU A 227 0.31 -7.93 7.61
N LEU A 228 0.35 -6.71 8.11
CA LEU A 228 0.74 -5.52 7.38
C LEU A 228 2.19 -5.11 7.72
N PRO A 229 3.11 -5.05 6.75
CA PRO A 229 4.42 -4.44 6.94
C PRO A 229 4.30 -2.93 7.18
N ARG A 230 5.08 -2.41 8.13
CA ARG A 230 5.13 -0.99 8.54
C ARG A 230 6.59 -0.56 8.66
N ILE A 231 6.83 0.76 8.73
CA ILE A 231 8.19 1.33 8.82
C ILE A 231 9.01 0.69 9.96
N ASN A 232 8.39 0.38 11.11
CA ASN A 232 9.08 -0.18 12.28
C ASN A 232 8.81 -1.67 12.53
N GLY A 233 8.41 -2.44 11.51
CA GLY A 233 8.13 -3.87 11.65
C GLY A 233 6.80 -4.27 11.03
N PHE A 234 5.94 -4.92 11.80
CA PHE A 234 4.66 -5.41 11.30
C PHE A 234 3.52 -5.12 12.27
N SER A 235 2.34 -4.95 11.70
CA SER A 235 1.08 -4.83 12.40
C SER A 235 0.18 -5.98 12.01
N ASN A 236 -0.34 -6.68 13.01
CA ASN A 236 -1.38 -7.68 12.87
C ASN A 236 -2.74 -7.00 13.04
N ILE A 237 -3.58 -7.10 12.01
CA ILE A 237 -4.94 -6.59 11.99
C ILE A 237 -5.90 -7.78 12.11
N SER A 238 -6.84 -7.71 13.05
CA SER A 238 -7.87 -8.72 13.24
C SER A 238 -9.23 -8.05 13.38
N LEU A 239 -10.23 -8.55 12.66
CA LEU A 239 -11.63 -8.23 12.83
C LEU A 239 -12.34 -9.51 13.24
N SER A 240 -13.03 -9.48 14.37
CA SER A 240 -13.90 -10.57 14.82
C SER A 240 -15.27 -9.99 15.14
N SER A 241 -16.31 -10.73 14.81
CA SER A 241 -17.67 -10.42 15.22
C SER A 241 -18.12 -11.42 16.27
N SER A 242 -19.12 -11.06 17.05
CA SER A 242 -19.76 -11.95 18.00
C SER A 242 -21.16 -11.46 18.30
N LEU A 243 -22.09 -12.39 18.59
CA LEU A 243 -23.42 -12.03 19.05
C LEU A 243 -23.42 -11.85 20.58
N ASP A 244 -23.67 -10.64 21.06
CA ASP A 244 -23.87 -10.33 22.49
C ASP A 244 -25.21 -9.61 22.69
N ASP A 245 -26.02 -10.08 23.65
CA ASP A 245 -27.37 -9.57 23.96
C ASP A 245 -28.27 -9.34 22.72
N GLY A 246 -28.19 -10.25 21.74
CA GLY A 246 -28.95 -10.18 20.49
C GLY A 246 -28.48 -9.11 19.49
N LYS A 247 -27.31 -8.50 19.73
CA LYS A 247 -26.66 -7.54 18.82
C LYS A 247 -25.32 -8.10 18.36
N ILE A 248 -24.96 -7.80 17.12
CA ILE A 248 -23.62 -8.09 16.61
C ILE A 248 -22.67 -7.05 17.20
N GLU A 249 -21.62 -7.52 17.86
CA GLU A 249 -20.47 -6.72 18.27
C GLU A 249 -19.28 -7.04 17.38
N ASN A 250 -18.65 -6.02 16.77
CA ASN A 250 -17.39 -6.18 16.06
C ASN A 250 -16.25 -5.61 16.88
N LYS A 251 -15.12 -6.30 16.80
CA LYS A 251 -13.86 -5.90 17.40
C LYS A 251 -12.77 -5.86 16.34
N LEU A 252 -12.49 -4.66 15.84
CA LEU A 252 -11.33 -4.39 15.00
C LEU A 252 -10.13 -4.03 15.87
N LYS A 253 -9.03 -4.76 15.73
CA LYS A 253 -7.83 -4.55 16.52
C LYS A 253 -6.58 -4.53 15.66
N VAL A 254 -5.72 -3.56 15.92
CA VAL A 254 -4.38 -3.47 15.36
C VAL A 254 -3.38 -3.66 16.48
N THR A 255 -2.58 -4.72 16.38
CA THR A 255 -1.48 -4.97 17.31
C THR A 255 -0.18 -5.05 16.56
N SER A 256 0.86 -4.45 17.08
CA SER A 256 2.21 -4.64 16.56
C SER A 256 3.00 -5.54 17.50
N LYS A 257 3.89 -6.33 16.91
CA LYS A 257 4.92 -7.05 17.64
C LYS A 257 6.27 -6.65 17.05
N LYS A 258 7.19 -6.30 17.93
CA LYS A 258 8.58 -5.95 17.58
C LYS A 258 9.34 -7.20 17.11
N LYS A 259 10.59 -7.01 16.69
CA LYS A 259 11.43 -8.05 16.09
C LYS A 259 11.69 -9.26 17.01
N ASP A 260 11.61 -9.13 18.34
CA ASP A 260 11.78 -10.28 19.24
C ASP A 260 10.45 -11.06 19.36
N PRO A 261 10.43 -12.38 19.12
CA PRO A 261 9.26 -13.22 19.38
C PRO A 261 8.74 -13.15 20.82
N ASN A 262 9.56 -12.73 21.79
CA ASN A 262 9.18 -12.54 23.19
C ASN A 262 8.68 -11.12 23.50
N ASP A 263 8.75 -10.20 22.55
CA ASP A 263 8.26 -8.85 22.75
C ASP A 263 6.75 -8.85 23.04
N LYS A 264 6.37 -7.96 23.96
CA LYS A 264 4.95 -7.77 24.30
C LYS A 264 4.21 -7.23 23.08
N LYS A 265 3.05 -7.81 22.80
CA LYS A 265 2.11 -7.25 21.82
C LYS A 265 1.68 -5.86 22.29
N GLU A 266 1.90 -4.86 21.46
CA GLU A 266 1.44 -3.50 21.68
C GLU A 266 0.15 -3.28 20.91
N ILE A 267 -0.87 -2.69 21.56
CA ILE A 267 -2.12 -2.32 20.90
C ILE A 267 -1.89 -0.94 20.28
N LYS A 268 -1.94 -0.86 18.95
CA LYS A 268 -1.79 0.39 18.19
C LYS A 268 -3.13 1.06 17.91
N GLY A 269 -4.21 0.28 17.82
CA GLY A 269 -5.57 0.79 17.66
C GLY A 269 -6.62 -0.28 17.96
N GLU A 270 -7.79 0.15 18.43
CA GLU A 270 -8.95 -0.70 18.66
C GLU A 270 -10.23 0.09 18.34
N LYS A 271 -11.15 -0.52 17.59
CA LYS A 271 -12.48 -0.01 17.28
C LYS A 271 -13.50 -1.09 17.59
N ASN A 272 -14.44 -0.75 18.45
CA ASN A 272 -15.53 -1.65 18.85
C ASN A 272 -16.86 -1.03 18.42
N THR A 273 -17.66 -1.79 17.69
CA THR A 273 -18.98 -1.37 17.18
C THR A 273 -20.03 -2.37 17.59
N ALA A 274 -21.24 -1.90 17.93
CA ALA A 274 -22.35 -2.76 18.34
C ALA A 274 -23.59 -2.45 17.51
N GLY A 275 -24.34 -3.48 17.14
CA GLY A 275 -25.54 -3.39 16.30
C GLY A 275 -25.27 -3.12 14.81
N ILE A 276 -24.02 -3.32 14.37
CA ILE A 276 -23.58 -3.19 12.98
C ILE A 276 -22.80 -4.46 12.66
N TYR A 277 -22.87 -4.99 11.44
CA TYR A 277 -21.94 -6.02 10.97
C TYR A 277 -20.92 -5.39 10.03
N GLU A 278 -19.63 -5.69 10.19
CA GLU A 278 -18.54 -5.05 9.46
C GLU A 278 -17.60 -6.07 8.82
N GLU A 279 -17.09 -5.76 7.64
CA GLU A 279 -16.04 -6.51 6.97
C GLU A 279 -14.94 -5.58 6.44
N ILE A 280 -13.72 -6.11 6.33
CA ILE A 280 -12.60 -5.41 5.70
C ILE A 280 -12.73 -5.52 4.18
N THR A 281 -12.52 -4.42 3.49
CA THR A 281 -12.52 -4.34 2.02
C THR A 281 -11.12 -4.15 1.47
N PHE A 282 -10.27 -3.40 2.18
CA PHE A 282 -8.83 -3.35 1.92
C PHE A 282 -8.02 -3.01 3.17
N VAL A 283 -6.74 -3.36 3.13
CA VAL A 283 -5.70 -2.87 4.04
C VAL A 283 -4.54 -2.34 3.21
N GLY A 284 -4.18 -1.07 3.46
CA GLY A 284 -2.94 -0.48 2.96
C GLY A 284 -2.09 0.04 4.12
N ASN A 285 -0.94 0.65 3.80
CA ASN A 285 0.05 1.08 4.80
C ASN A 285 -0.53 1.83 6.00
N ASP A 286 -1.41 2.80 5.74
CA ASP A 286 -1.89 3.75 6.74
C ASP A 286 -3.40 3.67 6.99
N TYR A 287 -4.13 2.90 6.17
CA TYR A 287 -5.59 2.91 6.15
C TYR A 287 -6.19 1.51 6.05
N ILE A 288 -7.35 1.33 6.66
CA ILE A 288 -8.21 0.16 6.51
C ILE A 288 -9.54 0.62 5.93
N GLY A 289 -9.97 -0.04 4.86
CA GLY A 289 -11.32 0.10 4.32
C GLY A 289 -12.27 -0.90 4.95
N LEU A 290 -13.47 -0.44 5.29
CA LEU A 290 -14.54 -1.26 5.84
C LEU A 290 -15.81 -1.14 5.00
N GLU A 291 -16.56 -2.21 4.95
CA GLU A 291 -17.97 -2.21 4.57
C GLU A 291 -18.82 -2.64 5.76
N SER A 292 -19.96 -1.97 5.95
CA SER A 292 -20.77 -2.09 7.14
C SER A 292 -22.25 -2.18 6.79
N TYR A 293 -23.01 -2.91 7.59
CA TYR A 293 -24.47 -2.96 7.54
C TYR A 293 -25.07 -2.37 8.82
N SER A 294 -25.82 -1.27 8.66
CA SER A 294 -26.42 -0.48 9.74
C SER A 294 -27.96 -0.44 9.71
N GLY A 295 -28.59 -1.59 9.46
CA GLY A 295 -30.07 -1.73 9.41
C GLY A 295 -30.73 -2.03 10.76
N SER A 296 -32.08 -2.02 10.78
CA SER A 296 -32.87 -2.43 11.95
C SER A 296 -33.01 -3.94 12.10
N ASP A 297 -32.75 -4.67 11.02
CA ASP A 297 -32.86 -6.13 10.95
C ASP A 297 -31.45 -6.77 11.04
N ASN A 298 -31.39 -8.09 11.08
CA ASN A 298 -30.11 -8.81 10.96
C ASN A 298 -29.49 -8.58 9.58
N PHE A 299 -28.17 -8.68 9.48
CA PHE A 299 -27.47 -8.63 8.20
C PHE A 299 -27.99 -9.70 7.24
N ARG A 300 -28.38 -9.29 6.02
CA ARG A 300 -28.93 -10.16 4.96
C ARG A 300 -28.01 -10.31 3.74
N GLY A 301 -26.72 -10.09 3.91
CA GLY A 301 -25.73 -10.25 2.83
C GLY A 301 -25.47 -8.99 1.98
N THR A 302 -26.01 -7.84 2.37
CA THR A 302 -25.80 -6.55 1.68
C THR A 302 -25.27 -5.49 2.64
N PHE A 303 -24.14 -4.88 2.30
CA PHE A 303 -23.60 -3.73 3.03
C PHE A 303 -24.18 -2.43 2.50
N ASN A 304 -24.44 -1.46 3.38
CA ASN A 304 -25.08 -0.20 3.04
C ASN A 304 -24.21 1.03 3.40
N GLU A 305 -23.04 0.81 3.99
CA GLU A 305 -22.07 1.83 4.34
C GLU A 305 -20.63 1.36 4.06
N TYR A 306 -19.78 2.31 3.72
CA TYR A 306 -18.34 2.17 3.55
C TYR A 306 -17.63 3.19 4.44
N SER A 307 -16.42 2.84 4.86
CA SER A 307 -15.53 3.78 5.53
C SER A 307 -14.07 3.49 5.27
N ILE A 308 -13.25 4.53 5.31
CA ILE A 308 -11.79 4.43 5.33
C ILE A 308 -11.31 5.00 6.65
N ILE A 309 -10.69 4.17 7.48
CA ILE A 309 -10.18 4.59 8.80
C ILE A 309 -8.65 4.59 8.80
N PRO A 310 -8.01 5.63 9.35
CA PRO A 310 -6.57 5.60 9.56
C PRO A 310 -6.22 4.60 10.67
N ILE A 311 -5.18 3.81 10.45
CA ILE A 311 -4.73 2.78 11.41
C ILE A 311 -4.34 3.41 12.76
N ASP A 312 -3.67 4.56 12.71
CA ASP A 312 -3.07 5.21 13.88
C ASP A 312 -4.07 6.08 14.68
N THR A 313 -5.27 6.32 14.14
CA THR A 313 -6.33 7.09 14.81
C THR A 313 -7.68 6.35 14.78
N MET A 314 -7.62 5.03 14.86
CA MET A 314 -8.77 4.13 14.77
C MET A 314 -9.81 4.35 15.89
N ASP A 315 -9.36 4.84 17.05
CA ASP A 315 -10.17 5.18 18.22
C ASP A 315 -11.13 6.37 17.98
N THR A 316 -10.86 7.18 16.96
CA THR A 316 -11.74 8.30 16.60
C THR A 316 -13.04 7.86 15.93
N HIS A 317 -13.10 6.60 15.45
CA HIS A 317 -14.24 6.02 14.72
C HIS A 317 -14.69 6.86 13.50
N LYS A 318 -13.85 7.79 13.02
CA LYS A 318 -14.19 8.72 11.95
C LYS A 318 -13.66 8.21 10.61
N SER A 319 -14.56 8.05 9.64
CA SER A 319 -14.18 7.80 8.25
C SER A 319 -13.50 9.03 7.65
N MET A 320 -12.46 8.80 6.86
CA MET A 320 -11.80 9.78 6.02
C MET A 320 -12.70 10.13 4.83
N ASP A 321 -12.68 11.40 4.42
CA ASP A 321 -13.36 11.85 3.21
C ASP A 321 -12.38 12.11 2.05
N ILE A 322 -12.94 12.21 0.84
CA ILE A 322 -12.18 12.50 -0.39
C ILE A 322 -11.28 13.73 -0.25
N VAL A 323 -11.75 14.79 0.41
CA VAL A 323 -11.01 16.06 0.50
C VAL A 323 -9.78 15.89 1.38
N ASN A 324 -9.93 15.20 2.51
CA ASN A 324 -8.86 14.92 3.45
C ASN A 324 -7.85 13.91 2.90
N LEU A 325 -8.28 12.96 2.06
CA LEU A 325 -7.40 11.97 1.44
C LEU A 325 -6.68 12.50 0.19
N PHE A 326 -7.42 13.14 -0.72
CA PHE A 326 -6.97 13.40 -2.08
C PHE A 326 -7.00 14.87 -2.48
N GLY A 327 -7.40 15.79 -1.60
CA GLY A 327 -7.47 17.22 -1.87
C GLY A 327 -8.83 17.68 -2.43
N LYS A 328 -9.12 18.97 -2.25
CA LYS A 328 -10.41 19.60 -2.61
C LYS A 328 -10.68 19.56 -4.12
N GLU A 329 -9.64 19.57 -4.93
CA GLU A 329 -9.71 19.45 -6.38
C GLU A 329 -10.40 18.16 -6.85
N GLN A 330 -10.39 17.10 -6.01
CA GLN A 330 -11.01 15.82 -6.36
C GLN A 330 -12.52 15.75 -6.08
N GLU A 331 -13.11 16.76 -5.42
CA GLU A 331 -14.57 16.84 -5.25
C GLU A 331 -15.31 16.79 -6.59
N GLY A 332 -14.76 17.44 -7.63
CA GLY A 332 -15.34 17.43 -8.97
C GLY A 332 -15.39 16.03 -9.58
N ASN A 333 -14.34 15.23 -9.40
CA ASN A 333 -14.27 13.85 -9.88
C ASN A 333 -15.24 12.94 -9.13
N TYR A 334 -15.35 13.10 -7.81
CA TYR A 334 -16.38 12.40 -7.03
C TYR A 334 -17.79 12.76 -7.50
N ASN A 335 -18.11 14.06 -7.56
CA ASN A 335 -19.45 14.54 -7.94
C ASN A 335 -19.87 14.06 -9.33
N LYS A 336 -18.94 14.04 -10.28
CA LYS A 336 -19.19 13.50 -11.62
C LYS A 336 -19.50 12.00 -11.58
N SER A 337 -18.74 11.24 -10.80
CA SER A 337 -18.91 9.79 -10.65
C SER A 337 -20.26 9.45 -10.00
N GLU A 338 -20.59 10.15 -8.92
CA GLU A 338 -21.87 10.05 -8.20
C GLU A 338 -23.06 10.39 -9.10
N ASN A 339 -23.04 11.54 -9.77
CA ASN A 339 -24.14 11.97 -10.64
C ASN A 339 -24.41 10.98 -11.78
N ASN A 340 -23.35 10.44 -12.39
CA ASN A 340 -23.48 9.41 -13.42
C ASN A 340 -24.12 8.12 -12.86
N ALA A 341 -23.76 7.74 -11.63
CA ALA A 341 -24.32 6.57 -10.98
C ALA A 341 -25.80 6.77 -10.62
N ILE A 342 -26.17 7.93 -10.06
CA ILE A 342 -27.56 8.27 -9.75
C ILE A 342 -28.40 8.22 -11.04
N GLN A 343 -27.97 8.87 -12.12
CA GLN A 343 -28.69 8.82 -13.39
C GLN A 343 -28.83 7.41 -13.98
N LYS A 344 -27.86 6.54 -13.72
CA LYS A 344 -27.89 5.14 -14.17
C LYS A 344 -28.88 4.29 -13.36
N TYR A 345 -29.04 4.55 -12.06
CA TYR A 345 -29.83 3.70 -11.17
C TYR A 345 -31.23 4.26 -10.83
N ASP A 346 -31.44 5.56 -11.02
CA ASP A 346 -32.74 6.23 -10.84
C ASP A 346 -33.68 5.89 -12.02
N ILE A 347 -34.13 4.63 -12.01
CA ILE A 347 -35.03 4.03 -13.00
C ILE A 347 -36.28 3.55 -12.26
N ASP A 348 -37.45 3.75 -12.87
CA ASP A 348 -38.76 3.26 -12.38
C ASP A 348 -39.17 3.78 -10.99
N GLY A 349 -38.83 5.02 -10.65
CA GLY A 349 -39.32 5.70 -9.43
C GLY A 349 -38.55 5.36 -8.14
N ARG A 350 -37.38 4.72 -8.24
CA ARG A 350 -36.47 4.48 -7.11
C ARG A 350 -35.39 5.55 -7.03
N GLU A 351 -35.50 6.41 -6.03
CA GLU A 351 -34.54 7.50 -5.83
C GLU A 351 -33.33 7.06 -4.99
N TYR A 352 -32.14 7.29 -5.52
CA TYR A 352 -30.85 6.97 -4.88
C TYR A 352 -30.10 8.22 -4.41
N TYR A 353 -29.35 8.11 -3.31
CA TYR A 353 -28.52 9.19 -2.78
C TYR A 353 -27.27 8.67 -2.05
N SER A 354 -26.23 9.49 -1.95
CA SER A 354 -25.07 9.19 -1.11
C SER A 354 -25.32 9.65 0.32
N LYS A 355 -25.52 8.70 1.24
CA LYS A 355 -25.41 8.98 2.68
C LYS A 355 -23.96 9.35 3.00
N ASN A 356 -23.73 10.36 3.85
CA ASN A 356 -22.38 10.82 4.24
C ASN A 356 -21.46 11.06 3.02
N LYS A 357 -21.93 11.91 2.11
CA LYS A 357 -21.23 12.26 0.87
C LYS A 357 -19.75 12.56 1.10
N TYR A 358 -18.90 12.03 0.22
CA TYR A 358 -17.42 12.07 0.25
C TYR A 358 -16.73 11.15 1.25
N SER A 359 -17.37 10.67 2.32
CA SER A 359 -16.72 9.77 3.30
C SER A 359 -17.25 8.34 3.27
N ASN A 360 -18.33 8.09 2.52
CA ASN A 360 -18.93 6.78 2.32
C ASN A 360 -18.28 6.07 1.12
N ILE A 361 -16.98 5.81 1.26
CA ILE A 361 -16.08 5.32 0.22
C ILE A 361 -15.19 4.20 0.77
N THR A 362 -14.69 3.32 -0.11
CA THR A 362 -13.65 2.35 0.20
C THR A 362 -12.86 1.94 -1.06
N LEU A 363 -11.92 1.00 -0.96
CA LEU A 363 -11.32 0.34 -2.12
C LEU A 363 -11.88 -1.07 -2.33
N GLN A 364 -12.07 -1.43 -3.59
CA GLN A 364 -12.43 -2.77 -4.03
C GLN A 364 -11.49 -3.22 -5.15
N ARG A 365 -11.20 -4.53 -5.19
CA ARG A 365 -10.45 -5.13 -6.30
C ARG A 365 -11.34 -5.28 -7.54
N LYS A 366 -10.93 -4.74 -8.69
CA LYS A 366 -11.57 -4.97 -9.99
C LYS A 366 -10.50 -5.12 -11.06
N ASN A 367 -10.60 -6.18 -11.86
CA ASN A 367 -9.72 -6.46 -12.99
C ASN A 367 -8.21 -6.38 -12.68
N GLY A 368 -7.79 -6.84 -11.49
CA GLY A 368 -6.40 -6.80 -11.06
C GLY A 368 -5.95 -5.50 -10.40
N ASN A 369 -6.81 -4.48 -10.33
CA ASN A 369 -6.49 -3.17 -9.75
C ASN A 369 -7.39 -2.81 -8.56
N TRP A 370 -6.97 -1.84 -7.76
CA TRP A 370 -7.74 -1.23 -6.69
C TRP A 370 -8.53 -0.04 -7.23
N HIS A 371 -9.83 -0.07 -6.99
CA HIS A 371 -10.75 0.98 -7.41
C HIS A 371 -11.40 1.62 -6.20
N LEU A 372 -11.38 2.95 -6.16
CA LEU A 372 -12.17 3.69 -5.19
C LEU A 372 -13.65 3.52 -5.53
N GLU A 373 -14.43 3.04 -4.57
CA GLU A 373 -15.85 2.74 -4.74
C GLU A 373 -16.67 3.52 -3.70
N GLY A 374 -17.75 4.15 -4.16
CA GLY A 374 -18.76 4.75 -3.31
C GLY A 374 -20.05 3.93 -3.31
N ILE A 375 -20.92 4.21 -2.34
CA ILE A 375 -22.22 3.55 -2.20
C ILE A 375 -23.37 4.56 -2.23
N LEU A 376 -24.45 4.18 -2.90
CA LEU A 376 -25.72 4.89 -2.99
C LEU A 376 -26.79 4.08 -2.28
N ASN A 377 -27.52 4.72 -1.39
CA ASN A 377 -28.66 4.13 -0.68
C ASN A 377 -29.96 4.54 -1.39
N GLU A 378 -30.95 3.65 -1.41
CA GLU A 378 -32.30 3.99 -1.87
C GLU A 378 -33.02 4.77 -0.76
N LYS A 379 -33.75 5.84 -1.10
CA LYS A 379 -34.40 6.69 -0.09
C LYS A 379 -35.44 5.96 0.77
N ASN A 380 -36.12 4.97 0.19
CA ASN A 380 -37.22 4.25 0.84
C ASN A 380 -36.81 2.87 1.39
N SER A 381 -35.57 2.43 1.18
CA SER A 381 -35.05 1.16 1.69
C SER A 381 -33.52 1.18 1.76
N LEU A 382 -32.97 0.71 2.87
CA LEU A 382 -31.51 0.53 3.01
C LEU A 382 -31.03 -0.83 2.48
N ASP A 383 -31.95 -1.71 2.05
CA ASP A 383 -31.65 -3.10 1.69
C ASP A 383 -31.19 -3.27 0.23
N TYR A 384 -31.31 -2.22 -0.60
CA TYR A 384 -30.93 -2.27 -2.01
C TYR A 384 -29.88 -1.22 -2.40
N PRO A 385 -28.74 -1.15 -1.69
CA PRO A 385 -27.70 -0.20 -2.04
C PRO A 385 -27.10 -0.52 -3.43
N LYS A 386 -26.59 0.52 -4.08
CA LYS A 386 -25.86 0.43 -5.35
C LYS A 386 -24.47 0.99 -5.18
N THR A 387 -23.49 0.38 -5.82
CA THR A 387 -22.12 0.89 -5.78
C THR A 387 -21.76 1.61 -7.08
N PHE A 388 -20.73 2.47 -7.00
CA PHE A 388 -20.19 3.17 -8.15
C PHE A 388 -18.69 3.42 -8.04
N ASP A 389 -17.99 3.30 -9.15
CA ASP A 389 -16.57 3.62 -9.25
C ASP A 389 -16.36 5.13 -9.18
N ILE A 390 -15.43 5.56 -8.34
CA ILE A 390 -14.97 6.93 -8.23
C ILE A 390 -13.67 7.04 -9.02
N ASN A 391 -13.66 7.91 -10.04
CA ASN A 391 -12.51 8.06 -10.93
C ASN A 391 -11.38 8.91 -10.30
N ILE A 392 -10.78 8.39 -9.22
CA ILE A 392 -9.63 8.94 -8.51
C ILE A 392 -8.63 7.80 -8.32
N ASN A 393 -7.36 8.05 -8.63
CA ASN A 393 -6.30 7.07 -8.43
C ASN A 393 -5.98 6.93 -6.93
N PRO A 394 -6.13 5.73 -6.32
CA PRO A 394 -5.84 5.53 -4.90
C PRO A 394 -4.33 5.54 -4.57
N VAL A 395 -3.46 5.36 -5.56
CA VAL A 395 -2.00 5.38 -5.40
C VAL A 395 -1.47 6.84 -5.40
N PRO A 396 -0.50 7.21 -4.53
CA PRO A 396 0.13 6.43 -3.46
C PRO A 396 -0.45 6.80 -2.08
N ILE A 397 -1.74 7.11 -2.00
CA ILE A 397 -2.35 7.64 -0.77
C ILE A 397 -2.86 6.49 0.09
N LEU A 398 -3.64 5.57 -0.51
CA LEU A 398 -4.25 4.46 0.21
C LEU A 398 -3.44 3.17 0.11
N ILE A 399 -2.67 3.00 -0.99
CA ILE A 399 -1.89 1.80 -1.32
C ILE A 399 -0.61 2.18 -2.05
N ASN A 400 0.40 1.31 -2.02
CA ASN A 400 1.71 1.56 -2.63
C ASN A 400 1.79 1.14 -4.10
N TYR A 401 1.26 -0.05 -4.41
CA TYR A 401 1.40 -0.70 -5.72
C TYR A 401 0.04 -1.11 -6.26
N ASP A 402 -0.24 -0.73 -7.49
CA ASP A 402 -1.47 -1.11 -8.19
C ASP A 402 -1.30 -1.20 -9.71
N THR A 403 -0.09 -1.53 -10.18
CA THR A 403 0.17 -1.66 -11.61
C THR A 403 0.31 -3.12 -11.97
N LEU A 404 -0.33 -3.53 -13.07
CA LEU A 404 -0.20 -4.87 -13.61
C LEU A 404 1.02 -4.97 -14.53
N ALA A 405 1.91 -5.91 -14.24
CA ALA A 405 3.04 -6.25 -15.10
C ALA A 405 2.63 -7.04 -16.35
N VAL A 406 1.38 -7.53 -16.40
CA VAL A 406 0.82 -8.28 -17.54
C VAL A 406 -0.52 -7.70 -17.97
N PRO A 407 -0.87 -7.75 -19.27
CA PRO A 407 -2.19 -7.33 -19.73
C PRO A 407 -3.31 -8.19 -19.12
N TRP A 408 -4.39 -7.55 -18.70
CA TRP A 408 -5.59 -8.22 -18.17
C TRP A 408 -6.16 -9.27 -19.15
N SER A 409 -6.07 -9.03 -20.45
CA SER A 409 -6.50 -10.00 -21.48
C SER A 409 -5.74 -11.33 -21.42
N GLN A 410 -4.47 -11.33 -21.04
CA GLN A 410 -3.71 -12.58 -20.84
C GLN A 410 -4.19 -13.31 -19.58
N VAL A 411 -4.52 -12.58 -18.52
CA VAL A 411 -5.02 -13.15 -17.27
C VAL A 411 -6.35 -13.88 -17.52
N LEU A 412 -7.27 -13.24 -18.25
CA LEU A 412 -8.55 -13.85 -18.65
C LEU A 412 -8.37 -15.09 -19.56
N SER A 413 -7.24 -15.21 -20.25
CA SER A 413 -6.97 -16.38 -21.11
C SER A 413 -6.58 -17.64 -20.35
N LEU A 414 -6.20 -17.51 -19.07
CA LEU A 414 -5.81 -18.65 -18.22
C LEU A 414 -7.00 -19.51 -17.79
N GLY A 415 -8.20 -18.94 -17.69
CA GLY A 415 -9.39 -19.66 -17.26
C GLY A 415 -10.60 -18.73 -17.09
N ARG A 416 -11.81 -19.29 -17.22
CA ARG A 416 -13.07 -18.53 -17.04
C ARG A 416 -13.38 -18.22 -15.58
N ASP A 417 -12.78 -18.98 -14.68
CA ASP A 417 -12.88 -18.89 -13.23
C ASP A 417 -11.83 -17.95 -12.62
N VAL A 418 -10.84 -17.50 -13.41
CA VAL A 418 -9.88 -16.47 -13.00
C VAL A 418 -10.61 -15.14 -12.89
N ARG A 419 -10.60 -14.58 -11.69
CA ARG A 419 -11.34 -13.37 -11.34
C ARG A 419 -10.47 -12.22 -10.91
N ASP A 420 -9.21 -12.49 -10.54
CA ASP A 420 -8.30 -11.43 -10.09
C ASP A 420 -6.82 -11.78 -10.28
N VAL A 421 -5.95 -10.78 -10.19
CA VAL A 421 -4.49 -10.95 -10.32
C VAL A 421 -3.69 -9.85 -9.61
N VAL A 422 -2.63 -10.23 -8.91
CA VAL A 422 -1.61 -9.28 -8.43
C VAL A 422 -0.28 -9.57 -9.11
N THR A 423 0.49 -8.53 -9.42
CA THR A 423 1.80 -8.68 -10.05
C THR A 423 2.88 -7.99 -9.24
N ALA A 424 4.04 -8.61 -9.18
CA ALA A 424 5.19 -8.06 -8.48
C ALA A 424 5.65 -6.73 -9.10
N PRO A 425 6.09 -5.76 -8.30
CA PRO A 425 6.65 -4.49 -8.80
C PRO A 425 7.87 -4.67 -9.69
N ASN A 426 8.69 -5.71 -9.44
CA ASN A 426 9.82 -6.07 -10.31
C ASN A 426 9.41 -6.91 -11.52
N GLY A 427 8.12 -7.13 -11.73
CA GLY A 427 7.58 -7.90 -12.84
C GLY A 427 8.07 -9.34 -12.90
N LYS A 428 8.57 -9.92 -11.78
CA LYS A 428 9.06 -11.30 -11.75
C LYS A 428 7.93 -12.33 -11.71
N ILE A 429 6.85 -12.02 -10.98
CA ILE A 429 5.73 -12.94 -10.81
C ILE A 429 4.37 -12.28 -10.95
N ALA A 430 3.39 -13.09 -11.35
CA ALA A 430 1.96 -12.81 -11.29
C ALA A 430 1.26 -13.90 -10.48
N ILE A 431 0.34 -13.52 -9.61
CA ILE A 431 -0.46 -14.44 -8.80
C ILE A 431 -1.92 -14.22 -9.18
N THR A 432 -2.53 -15.24 -9.79
CA THR A 432 -3.93 -15.17 -10.19
C THR A 432 -4.82 -15.82 -9.16
N LEU A 433 -5.98 -15.24 -8.93
CA LEU A 433 -7.04 -15.75 -8.07
C LEU A 433 -8.15 -16.35 -8.94
N ALA A 434 -8.36 -17.64 -8.79
CA ALA A 434 -9.50 -18.35 -9.36
C ALA A 434 -10.60 -18.53 -8.30
N LYS A 435 -11.56 -19.42 -8.56
CA LYS A 435 -12.63 -19.72 -7.60
C LYS A 435 -12.11 -20.36 -6.31
N ASP A 436 -11.24 -21.37 -6.45
CA ASP A 436 -10.81 -22.29 -5.39
C ASP A 436 -9.27 -22.41 -5.26
N LYS A 437 -8.51 -21.62 -6.03
CA LYS A 437 -7.05 -21.63 -5.98
C LYS A 437 -6.41 -20.30 -6.33
N LEU A 438 -5.19 -20.12 -5.82
CA LEU A 438 -4.21 -19.19 -6.31
C LEU A 438 -3.22 -19.93 -7.21
N SER A 439 -2.79 -19.31 -8.31
CA SER A 439 -1.73 -19.84 -9.16
C SER A 439 -0.63 -18.80 -9.34
N ILE A 440 0.62 -19.21 -9.07
CA ILE A 440 1.80 -18.36 -9.15
C ILE A 440 2.49 -18.63 -10.48
N TYR A 441 2.72 -17.59 -11.27
CA TYR A 441 3.40 -17.67 -12.57
C TYR A 441 4.64 -16.78 -12.58
N LYS A 442 5.67 -17.22 -13.29
CA LYS A 442 6.74 -16.33 -13.78
C LYS A 442 6.12 -15.33 -14.75
N VAL A 443 6.64 -14.12 -14.76
CA VAL A 443 6.35 -13.13 -15.79
C VAL A 443 7.62 -12.88 -16.59
N ILE A 444 7.55 -12.98 -17.91
CA ILE A 444 8.70 -12.82 -18.81
C ILE A 444 8.29 -11.83 -19.89
N ASP A 445 9.03 -10.72 -20.00
CA ASP A 445 8.77 -9.64 -20.96
C ASP A 445 7.30 -9.16 -20.94
N GLY A 446 6.74 -8.98 -19.75
CA GLY A 446 5.36 -8.53 -19.55
C GLY A 446 4.29 -9.56 -19.96
N ARG A 447 4.65 -10.85 -20.02
CA ARG A 447 3.74 -11.95 -20.34
C ARG A 447 3.73 -13.01 -19.27
N ILE A 448 2.58 -13.66 -19.10
CA ILE A 448 2.45 -14.80 -18.19
C ILE A 448 3.23 -15.99 -18.77
N GLY A 449 4.18 -16.49 -17.99
CA GLY A 449 5.06 -17.60 -18.36
C GLY A 449 4.71 -18.89 -17.62
N GLU A 450 5.76 -19.63 -17.24
CA GLU A 450 5.64 -20.90 -16.52
C GLU A 450 4.96 -20.74 -15.15
N ARG A 451 4.08 -21.69 -14.81
CA ARG A 451 3.47 -21.78 -13.47
C ARG A 451 4.46 -22.38 -12.48
N LEU A 452 4.73 -21.65 -11.41
CA LEU A 452 5.63 -22.04 -10.33
C LEU A 452 4.95 -22.91 -9.26
N GLY A 453 3.66 -22.70 -9.02
CA GLY A 453 2.91 -23.43 -8.01
C GLY A 453 1.45 -23.03 -7.94
N GLU A 454 0.69 -23.77 -7.14
CA GLU A 454 -0.72 -23.50 -6.84
C GLU A 454 -0.95 -23.62 -5.32
N ILE A 455 -1.91 -22.84 -4.81
CA ILE A 455 -2.33 -22.87 -3.41
C ILE A 455 -3.84 -23.00 -3.40
N ASN A 456 -4.38 -24.03 -2.75
CA ASN A 456 -5.83 -24.17 -2.57
C ASN A 456 -6.33 -23.10 -1.60
N ILE A 457 -7.48 -22.51 -1.92
CA ILE A 457 -8.17 -21.52 -1.10
C ILE A 457 -9.64 -21.89 -0.99
N ASN A 458 -10.36 -21.30 -0.02
CA ASN A 458 -11.80 -21.49 0.03
C ASN A 458 -12.46 -20.80 -1.16
N ASN A 459 -13.64 -21.28 -1.51
CA ASN A 459 -14.41 -20.68 -2.60
C ASN A 459 -14.68 -19.20 -2.29
N ASP A 460 -14.58 -18.37 -3.32
CA ASP A 460 -14.99 -16.96 -3.27
C ASP A 460 -14.12 -16.03 -2.40
N GLU A 461 -13.01 -16.51 -1.82
CA GLU A 461 -12.03 -15.67 -1.08
C GLU A 461 -11.55 -14.45 -1.89
N LYS A 462 -11.58 -13.24 -1.33
CA LYS A 462 -11.18 -12.01 -2.02
C LYS A 462 -9.82 -11.52 -1.55
N ILE A 463 -9.04 -10.91 -2.44
CA ILE A 463 -7.81 -10.21 -2.06
C ILE A 463 -8.20 -8.89 -1.36
N VAL A 464 -7.75 -8.72 -0.12
CA VAL A 464 -7.96 -7.50 0.68
C VAL A 464 -6.65 -6.79 1.03
N MET A 465 -5.49 -7.40 0.75
CA MET A 465 -4.17 -6.79 0.99
C MET A 465 -3.13 -7.42 0.05
N ALA A 466 -2.23 -6.61 -0.49
CA ALA A 466 -1.15 -7.09 -1.35
C ALA A 466 0.10 -6.23 -1.16
N GLU A 467 0.93 -6.61 -0.18
CA GLU A 467 2.15 -5.87 0.15
C GLU A 467 3.41 -6.61 -0.31
N TRP A 468 4.28 -5.91 -1.03
CA TRP A 468 5.41 -6.49 -1.73
C TRP A 468 6.75 -6.20 -1.05
N ALA A 469 7.57 -7.24 -0.94
CA ALA A 469 8.99 -7.16 -0.63
C ALA A 469 9.82 -7.48 -1.88
N VAL A 470 10.90 -6.74 -2.11
CA VAL A 470 11.84 -6.98 -3.21
C VAL A 470 13.28 -6.89 -2.71
N GLY A 471 14.13 -7.82 -3.11
CA GLY A 471 15.52 -7.92 -2.68
C GLY A 471 15.63 -8.25 -1.20
N ASP A 472 16.45 -7.49 -0.46
CA ASP A 472 16.81 -7.79 0.93
C ASP A 472 15.61 -7.82 1.90
N TYR A 473 14.52 -7.11 1.55
CA TYR A 473 13.28 -7.16 2.33
C TYR A 473 12.64 -8.54 2.35
N VAL A 474 12.84 -9.36 1.31
CA VAL A 474 12.24 -10.71 1.22
C VAL A 474 12.75 -11.58 2.35
N LYS A 475 14.08 -11.60 2.55
CA LYS A 475 14.69 -12.36 3.63
C LYS A 475 14.23 -11.87 5.01
N TYR A 476 14.20 -10.55 5.21
CA TYR A 476 13.74 -9.96 6.47
C TYR A 476 12.29 -10.34 6.80
N TRP A 477 11.41 -10.32 5.80
CA TRP A 477 9.99 -10.66 5.99
C TRP A 477 9.81 -12.15 6.22
N ASP A 478 10.53 -13.01 5.49
CA ASP A 478 10.51 -14.46 5.65
C ASP A 478 10.83 -14.86 7.10
N GLU A 479 11.94 -14.34 7.64
CA GLU A 479 12.35 -14.57 9.02
C GLU A 479 11.34 -14.02 10.04
N THR A 480 10.76 -12.84 9.79
CA THR A 480 9.82 -12.21 10.71
C THR A 480 8.48 -12.92 10.76
N VAL A 481 7.96 -13.30 9.60
CA VAL A 481 6.68 -14.01 9.43
C VAL A 481 6.73 -15.36 10.15
N GLU A 482 7.80 -16.14 9.98
CA GLU A 482 7.97 -17.43 10.65
C GLU A 482 8.25 -17.25 12.15
N ASN A 483 9.30 -16.51 12.51
CA ASN A 483 9.81 -16.53 13.88
C ASN A 483 9.03 -15.63 14.85
N VAL A 484 8.55 -14.47 14.39
CA VAL A 484 7.88 -13.49 15.27
C VAL A 484 6.38 -13.71 15.32
N TYR A 485 5.78 -13.98 14.17
CA TYR A 485 4.33 -14.14 14.03
C TYR A 485 3.88 -15.60 14.02
N GLY A 486 4.80 -16.57 13.91
CA GLY A 486 4.48 -17.99 14.02
C GLY A 486 3.69 -18.53 12.83
N ALA A 487 3.91 -17.97 11.64
CA ALA A 487 3.28 -18.47 10.42
C ALA A 487 3.65 -19.93 10.18
N LYS A 488 2.69 -20.71 9.69
CA LYS A 488 2.89 -22.14 9.46
C LYS A 488 3.09 -22.39 7.98
N LYS A 489 4.03 -23.26 7.62
CA LYS A 489 4.16 -23.74 6.24
C LYS A 489 2.91 -24.55 5.87
N ILE A 490 2.35 -24.27 4.70
CA ILE A 490 1.27 -25.09 4.13
C ILE A 490 1.93 -26.39 3.67
N ASN A 491 1.53 -27.52 4.26
CA ASN A 491 1.95 -28.82 3.75
C ASN A 491 1.17 -29.08 2.45
N GLU A 492 1.89 -29.46 1.39
CA GLU A 492 1.33 -29.83 0.08
C GLU A 492 0.25 -30.92 0.17
#